data_AF-A0A357Z571-F1
#
_entry.id   AF-A0A357Z571-F1
#
_cell.length_a   1.000
_cell.length_b   1.000
_cell.length_c   1.000
_cell.angle_alpha   90.00
_cell.angle_beta   90.00
_cell.angle_gamma   90.00
#
_symmetry.space_group_name_H-M   'P 1'
#
loop_
_entity.id
_entity.type
_entity.pdbx_description
1 polymer ?
#
loop_
_entity_poly.entity_id
_entity_poly.type
_entity_poly.pdbx_seq_one_letter_code
_entity_poly.pdbx_strand_id
1 'polypeptide(L)'
;KRAQYARYLDWLEENRPYLSPTDEGLCATSSPHACAVNLSAKYLNRKPRAGGPEDAPPLTESEKGCLACFSAAQPEERELLAHFSCKLHEKDPLRWSEWIRRPLEKQIRAARGGEADR
;
A
#
# COMPACT_ATOMS: atom_id res chain seq x y z
N LYS A 1 10.14 -14.65 20.74
CA LYS A 1 8.76 -15.11 20.42
C LYS A 1 7.70 -14.01 20.61
N ARG A 2 7.54 -13.39 21.80
CA ARG A 2 6.54 -12.31 22.01
C ARG A 2 6.70 -11.06 21.13
N ALA A 3 7.92 -10.54 20.99
CA ALA A 3 8.15 -9.33 20.17
C ALA A 3 7.90 -9.56 18.67
N GLN A 4 8.23 -10.74 18.14
CA GLN A 4 7.95 -11.10 16.75
C GLN A 4 6.44 -11.25 16.49
N TYR A 5 5.71 -11.79 17.47
CA TYR A 5 4.26 -11.91 17.41
C TYR A 5 3.58 -10.53 17.43
N ALA A 6 4.00 -9.63 18.33
CA ALA A 6 3.47 -8.27 18.36
C ALA A 6 3.70 -7.53 17.04
N ARG A 7 4.94 -7.57 16.50
CA ARG A 7 5.26 -6.99 15.18
C ARG A 7 4.40 -7.56 14.05
N TYR A 8 4.09 -8.85 14.10
CA TYR A 8 3.21 -9.47 13.13
C TYR A 8 1.77 -8.97 13.25
N LEU A 9 1.24 -8.81 14.47
CA LEU A 9 -0.09 -8.25 14.67
C LEU A 9 -0.17 -6.79 14.19
N ASP A 10 0.83 -5.97 14.50
CA ASP A 10 0.90 -4.59 14.01
C ASP A 10 0.92 -4.54 12.48
N TRP A 11 1.73 -5.40 11.86
CA TRP A 11 1.76 -5.55 10.40
C TRP A 11 0.40 -6.01 9.86
N LEU A 12 -0.25 -6.97 10.52
CA LEU A 12 -1.53 -7.50 10.07
C LEU A 12 -2.63 -6.44 10.17
N GLU A 13 -2.71 -5.68 11.26
CA GLU A 13 -3.71 -4.62 11.42
C GLU A 13 -3.57 -3.55 10.33
N GLU A 14 -2.33 -3.15 10.01
CA GLU A 14 -2.07 -2.16 8.96
C GLU A 14 -2.40 -2.68 7.55
N ASN A 15 -2.09 -3.95 7.26
CA ASN A 15 -2.23 -4.51 5.92
C ASN A 15 -3.58 -5.18 5.67
N ARG A 16 -4.31 -5.54 6.73
CA ARG A 16 -5.61 -6.23 6.66
C ARG A 16 -6.61 -5.58 5.70
N PRO A 17 -6.77 -4.24 5.65
CA PRO A 17 -7.66 -3.62 4.69
C PRO A 17 -7.27 -3.90 3.24
N TYR A 18 -5.98 -4.11 2.96
CA TYR A 18 -5.43 -4.25 1.61
C TYR A 18 -5.10 -5.70 1.24
N LEU A 19 -5.45 -6.67 2.07
CA LEU A 19 -5.28 -8.09 1.76
C LEU A 19 -6.34 -8.54 0.75
N SER A 20 -5.88 -9.07 -0.37
CA SER A 20 -6.72 -9.75 -1.35
C SER A 20 -6.37 -11.24 -1.42
N PRO A 21 -7.36 -12.14 -1.55
CA PRO A 21 -7.09 -13.54 -1.88
C PRO A 21 -6.28 -13.62 -3.17
N THR A 22 -5.34 -14.54 -3.20
CA THR A 22 -4.59 -14.89 -4.41
C THR A 22 -5.12 -16.21 -4.94
N ASP A 23 -5.21 -16.35 -6.27
CA ASP A 23 -5.70 -17.56 -6.92
C ASP A 23 -4.77 -18.78 -6.75
N GLU A 24 -3.64 -18.61 -6.04
CA GLU A 24 -2.65 -19.64 -5.74
C GLU A 24 -3.12 -20.66 -4.69
N GLY A 25 -4.22 -20.39 -3.98
CA GLY A 25 -4.73 -21.28 -2.93
C GLY A 25 -5.16 -22.68 -3.40
N LEU A 26 -5.37 -22.87 -4.72
CA LEU A 26 -5.78 -24.13 -5.34
C LEU A 26 -4.71 -24.75 -6.25
N CYS A 27 -3.58 -24.06 -6.45
CA CYS A 27 -2.48 -24.55 -7.29
C CYS A 27 -1.48 -25.32 -6.42
N ALA A 28 -1.09 -26.52 -6.88
CA ALA A 28 -0.06 -27.36 -6.25
C ALA A 28 1.34 -26.74 -6.40
N THR A 29 1.55 -25.58 -5.79
CA THR A 29 2.85 -24.93 -5.65
C THR A 29 3.44 -25.32 -4.30
N SER A 30 4.76 -25.39 -4.19
CA SER A 30 5.45 -25.71 -2.93
C SER A 30 5.42 -24.58 -1.89
N SER A 31 4.93 -23.40 -2.27
CA SER A 31 4.81 -22.22 -1.39
C SER A 31 3.61 -21.35 -1.79
N PRO A 32 2.37 -21.83 -1.60
CA PRO A 32 1.19 -21.08 -1.98
C PRO A 32 1.04 -19.85 -1.09
N HIS A 33 0.93 -18.67 -1.69
CA HIS A 33 0.50 -17.48 -0.98
C HIS A 33 -1.02 -17.46 -1.07
N ALA A 34 -1.73 -17.62 0.06
CA ALA A 34 -3.20 -17.62 0.05
C ALA A 34 -3.79 -16.20 -0.04
N CYS A 35 -3.03 -15.20 0.40
CA CYS A 35 -3.37 -13.78 0.32
C CYS A 35 -2.13 -12.96 -0.02
N ALA A 36 -2.32 -11.85 -0.74
CA ALA A 36 -1.29 -10.86 -0.99
C ALA A 36 -1.77 -9.45 -0.58
N VAL A 37 -0.83 -8.59 -0.19
CA VAL A 37 -1.12 -7.18 0.07
C VAL A 37 -1.14 -6.43 -1.26
N ASN A 38 -2.27 -5.79 -1.57
CA ASN A 38 -2.36 -4.90 -2.71
C ASN A 38 -1.65 -3.57 -2.42
N LEU A 39 -0.35 -3.52 -2.73
CA LEU A 39 0.49 -2.34 -2.51
C LEU A 39 -0.01 -1.09 -3.25
N SER A 40 -0.60 -1.25 -4.42
CA SER A 40 -1.18 -0.15 -5.20
C SER A 40 -2.40 0.47 -4.48
N ALA A 41 -3.28 -0.37 -3.92
CA ALA A 41 -4.42 0.08 -3.13
C ALA A 41 -3.97 0.74 -1.82
N LYS A 42 -2.95 0.16 -1.16
CA LYS A 42 -2.33 0.73 0.03
C LYS A 42 -1.66 2.08 -0.23
N TYR A 43 -0.93 2.21 -1.34
CA TYR A 43 -0.33 3.47 -1.76
C TYR A 43 -1.37 4.58 -2.04
N LEU A 44 -2.54 4.24 -2.59
CA LEU A 44 -3.62 5.20 -2.79
C LEU A 44 -4.53 5.38 -1.56
N ASN A 45 -4.28 4.68 -0.46
CA ASN A 45 -5.20 4.61 0.70
C ASN A 45 -6.64 4.24 0.33
N ARG A 46 -6.81 3.48 -0.76
CA ARG A 46 -8.13 2.98 -1.19
C ARG A 46 -8.36 1.63 -0.57
N LYS A 47 -9.23 1.59 0.43
CA LYS A 47 -9.70 0.32 0.99
C LYS A 47 -10.51 -0.42 -0.09
N PRO A 48 -10.15 -1.65 -0.47
CA PRO A 48 -11.01 -2.55 -1.20
C PRO A 48 -12.37 -2.60 -0.51
N ARG A 49 -13.47 -2.43 -1.25
CA ARG A 49 -14.81 -2.60 -0.69
C ARG A 49 -15.05 -4.07 -0.42
N ALA A 50 -15.90 -4.34 0.57
CA ALA A 50 -16.28 -5.71 0.97
C ALA A 50 -16.88 -6.54 -0.18
N GLY A 51 -17.39 -5.91 -1.25
CA GLY A 51 -17.94 -6.58 -2.43
C GLY A 51 -16.93 -6.86 -3.55
N GLY A 52 -15.64 -6.59 -3.33
CA GLY A 52 -14.57 -6.94 -4.27
C GLY A 52 -14.13 -5.78 -5.19
N PRO A 53 -13.22 -6.05 -6.15
CA PRO A 53 -12.65 -5.04 -7.03
C PRO A 53 -13.68 -4.32 -7.91
N GLU A 54 -14.79 -4.99 -8.23
CA GLU A 54 -15.84 -4.48 -9.12
C GLU A 54 -16.68 -3.37 -8.50
N ASP A 55 -16.80 -3.35 -7.16
CA ASP A 55 -17.55 -2.32 -6.44
C ASP A 55 -16.72 -1.08 -6.08
N ALA A 56 -15.41 -1.13 -6.33
CA ALA A 56 -14.54 0.02 -6.11
C ALA A 56 -14.87 1.11 -7.14
N PRO A 57 -14.97 2.39 -6.72
CA PRO A 57 -15.15 3.47 -7.69
C PRO A 57 -14.00 3.42 -8.70
N PRO A 58 -14.25 3.78 -9.97
CA PRO A 58 -13.18 3.84 -10.95
C PRO A 58 -12.07 4.78 -10.47
N LEU A 59 -10.83 4.44 -10.81
CA LEU A 59 -9.69 5.30 -10.54
C LEU A 59 -9.85 6.61 -11.33
N THR A 60 -9.66 7.73 -10.64
CA THR A 60 -9.54 9.05 -11.28
C THR A 60 -8.29 9.12 -12.15
N GLU A 61 -8.26 9.99 -13.15
CA GLU A 61 -7.08 10.16 -14.00
C GLU A 61 -5.83 10.55 -13.22
N SER A 62 -5.97 11.33 -12.14
CA SER A 62 -4.85 11.63 -11.24
C SER A 62 -4.32 10.40 -10.52
N GLU A 63 -5.21 9.51 -10.05
CA GLU A 63 -4.81 8.25 -9.39
C GLU A 63 -4.14 7.30 -10.38
N LYS A 64 -4.64 7.21 -11.63
CA LYS A 64 -4.00 6.42 -12.69
C LYS A 64 -2.58 6.92 -12.97
N GLY A 65 -2.39 8.24 -13.07
CA GLY A 65 -1.07 8.86 -13.23
C GLY A 65 -0.14 8.53 -12.06
N CYS A 66 -0.63 8.62 -10.83
CA CYS A 66 0.15 8.26 -9.64
C CYS A 66 0.56 6.78 -9.65
N LEU A 67 -0.35 5.88 -10.07
CA LEU A 67 -0.07 4.45 -10.15
C LEU A 67 0.93 4.12 -11.27
N ALA A 68 0.88 4.82 -12.40
CA ALA A 68 1.86 4.64 -13.47
C ALA A 68 3.28 5.05 -13.02
N CYS A 69 3.40 6.13 -12.23
CA CYS A 69 4.68 6.48 -11.61
C CYS A 69 5.10 5.45 -10.55
N PHE A 70 4.16 4.97 -9.73
CA PHE A 70 4.41 3.97 -8.70
C PHE A 70 4.86 2.61 -9.27
N SER A 71 4.28 2.17 -10.39
CA SER A 71 4.66 0.90 -11.04
C SER A 71 6.06 0.94 -11.64
N ALA A 72 6.60 2.12 -11.94
CA ALA A 72 7.96 2.32 -12.42
C ALA A 72 9.02 2.27 -11.30
N ALA A 73 8.62 2.33 -10.02
CA ALA A 73 9.53 2.25 -8.89
C ALA A 73 10.00 0.81 -8.62
N GLN A 74 11.16 0.66 -7.95
CA GLN A 74 11.66 -0.67 -7.57
C GLN A 74 10.75 -1.34 -6.54
N PRO A 75 10.71 -2.69 -6.47
CA PRO A 75 9.85 -3.42 -5.52
C PRO A 75 9.98 -2.93 -4.07
N GLU A 76 11.21 -2.70 -3.60
CA GLU A 76 11.51 -2.23 -2.24
C GLU A 76 11.00 -0.80 -2.03
N GLU A 77 11.09 0.05 -3.07
CA GLU A 77 10.57 1.41 -3.03
C GLU A 77 9.05 1.43 -3.03
N ARG A 78 8.41 0.49 -3.73
CA ARG A 78 6.95 0.35 -3.75
C ARG A 78 6.40 -0.02 -2.39
N GLU A 79 7.05 -0.94 -1.69
CA GLU A 79 6.69 -1.29 -0.30
C GLU A 79 6.86 -0.08 0.65
N LEU A 80 8.00 0.60 0.54
CA LEU A 80 8.30 1.80 1.35
C LEU A 80 7.25 2.91 1.11
N LEU A 81 6.95 3.21 -0.14
CA LEU A 81 5.96 4.22 -0.52
C LEU A 81 4.55 3.83 -0.08
N ALA A 82 4.16 2.57 -0.21
CA ALA A 82 2.85 2.10 0.25
C ALA A 82 2.69 2.20 1.78
N HIS A 83 3.72 1.79 2.53
CA HIS A 83 3.73 1.95 3.99
C HIS A 83 3.69 3.42 4.41
N PHE A 84 4.55 4.25 3.83
CA PHE A 84 4.62 5.68 4.13
C PHE A 84 3.32 6.40 3.79
N SER A 85 2.74 6.12 2.62
CA SER A 85 1.47 6.68 2.19
C SER A 85 0.34 6.37 3.18
N CYS A 86 0.29 5.13 3.67
CA CYS A 86 -0.67 4.70 4.68
C CYS A 86 -0.53 5.48 5.98
N LYS A 87 0.70 5.56 6.51
CA LYS A 87 0.99 6.31 7.75
C LYS A 87 0.73 7.80 7.61
N LEU A 88 1.10 8.40 6.49
CA LEU A 88 0.91 9.83 6.26
C LEU A 88 -0.59 10.15 6.17
N HIS A 89 -1.38 9.33 5.48
CA HIS A 89 -2.82 9.53 5.37
C HIS A 89 -3.55 9.32 6.71
N GLU A 90 -3.13 8.35 7.52
CA GLU A 90 -3.66 8.15 8.88
C GLU A 90 -3.42 9.35 9.79
N LYS A 91 -2.24 9.98 9.68
CA LYS A 91 -1.87 11.16 10.49
C LYS A 91 -2.47 12.46 9.95
N ASP A 92 -2.38 12.69 8.65
CA ASP A 92 -2.79 13.93 7.99
C ASP A 92 -3.21 13.68 6.52
N PRO A 93 -4.52 13.49 6.27
CA PRO A 93 -5.05 13.30 4.91
C PRO A 93 -4.78 14.47 3.96
N LEU A 94 -4.68 15.71 4.47
CA LEU A 94 -4.44 16.89 3.63
C LEU A 94 -3.00 16.90 3.15
N ARG A 95 -2.05 16.70 4.06
CA ARG A 95 -0.62 16.58 3.75
C ARG A 95 -0.33 15.38 2.86
N TRP A 96 -1.05 14.27 3.05
CA TRP A 96 -1.01 13.14 2.13
C TRP A 96 -1.43 13.53 0.70
N SER A 97 -2.52 14.28 0.55
CA SER A 97 -3.02 14.70 -0.76
C SER A 97 -2.02 15.61 -1.51
N GLU A 98 -1.24 16.40 -0.79
CA GLU A 98 -0.15 17.19 -1.39
C GLU A 98 1.04 16.31 -1.77
N TRP A 99 1.39 15.35 -0.91
CA TRP A 99 2.52 14.45 -1.11
C TRP A 99 2.32 13.52 -2.32
N ILE A 100 1.13 12.90 -2.46
CA ILE A 100 0.83 11.93 -3.53
C ILE A 100 0.93 12.56 -4.93
N ARG A 101 0.76 13.89 -5.03
CA ARG A 101 0.88 14.66 -6.29
C ARG A 101 2.31 15.06 -6.61
N ARG A 102 3.28 14.83 -5.71
CA ARG A 102 4.70 15.13 -5.97
C ARG A 102 5.29 14.14 -6.97
N PRO A 103 6.36 14.51 -7.69
CA PRO A 103 7.13 13.57 -8.51
C PRO A 103 7.68 12.39 -7.68
N LEU A 104 7.78 11.22 -8.29
CA LEU A 104 8.20 9.96 -7.65
C LEU A 104 9.49 10.11 -6.82
N GLU A 105 10.52 10.76 -7.36
CA GLU A 105 11.79 10.98 -6.66
C GLU A 105 11.63 11.75 -5.34
N LYS A 106 10.73 12.75 -5.32
CA LYS A 106 10.45 13.53 -4.11
C LYS A 106 9.65 12.70 -3.11
N GLN A 107 8.77 11.82 -3.58
CA GLN A 107 8.03 10.90 -2.72
C GLN A 107 8.97 9.90 -2.04
N ILE A 108 9.87 9.28 -2.80
CA ILE A 108 10.88 8.33 -2.30
C ILE A 108 11.79 9.03 -1.29
N ARG A 109 12.24 10.26 -1.59
CA ARG A 109 13.07 11.05 -0.66
C ARG A 109 12.35 11.32 0.66
N ALA A 110 11.09 11.74 0.61
CA ALA A 110 10.28 11.99 1.81
C ALA A 110 10.07 10.71 2.63
N ALA A 111 9.84 9.58 1.95
CA ALA A 111 9.64 8.28 2.57
C ALA A 111 10.92 7.76 3.26
N ARG A 112 12.08 7.89 2.61
CA ARG A 112 13.39 7.55 3.21
C ARG A 112 13.78 8.50 4.34
N GLY A 113 13.37 9.76 4.27
CA GLY A 113 13.66 10.78 5.28
C GLY A 113 12.79 10.69 6.54
N GLY A 114 11.82 9.78 6.60
CA GLY A 114 10.93 9.62 7.75
C GLY A 114 10.00 10.82 7.96
N GLU A 115 9.66 11.56 6.91
CA GLU A 115 8.82 12.76 7.04
C GLU A 115 7.43 12.47 7.63
N ALA A 116 6.94 11.22 7.56
CA ALA A 116 5.67 10.82 8.15
C ALA A 116 5.69 10.79 9.68
N ASP A 117 6.87 10.70 10.32
CA ASP A 117 7.02 10.64 11.78
C ASP A 117 7.33 11.99 12.44
N ARG A 118 7.50 13.04 11.63
CA ARG A 118 7.60 14.44 12.07
C ARG A 118 6.25 15.14 11.97
#